data_AF-A0A538MMA5-F1
#
_entry.id   AF-A0A538MMA5-F1
#
_cell.length_a   1.000
_cell.length_b   1.000
_cell.length_c   1.000
_cell.angle_alpha   90.00
_cell.angle_beta   90.00
_cell.angle_gamma   90.00
#
_symmetry.space_group_name_H-M   'P 1'
#
loop_
_entity.id
_entity.type
_entity.pdbx_description
1 polymer ?
#
loop_
_entity_poly.entity_id
_entity_poly.type
_entity_poly.pdbx_seq_one_letter_code
_entity_poly.pdbx_strand_id
1 'polypeptide(L)'
;MTKPEEVWIPLVDEPIGTIVAQIQADHAEIGVLVDTPQRLLAFRTFAYIRVGLVLGELLLENDIEPYNGSETWIDLLLGNPEFKARVVAEVRAVAEQVARDVANDAPLGPDESARERFLEFARRQREQI
;
A
#
# COMPACT_ATOMS: atom_id res chain seq x y z
N MET A 1 22.50 7.14 -16.84
CA MET A 1 21.40 6.16 -16.72
C MET A 1 20.70 6.41 -15.40
N THR A 2 19.63 7.18 -15.44
CA THR A 2 18.68 7.39 -14.35
C THR A 2 18.03 6.05 -14.03
N LYS A 3 18.02 5.65 -12.75
CA LYS A 3 17.30 4.44 -12.29
C LYS A 3 15.83 4.56 -12.74
N PRO A 4 15.18 3.49 -13.22
CA PRO A 4 13.76 3.54 -13.48
C PRO A 4 13.08 3.88 -12.15
N GLU A 5 12.44 5.04 -12.09
CA GLU A 5 11.51 5.34 -11.01
C GLU A 5 10.46 4.22 -11.06
N GLU A 6 10.33 3.47 -9.97
CA GLU A 6 9.35 2.41 -9.86
C GLU A 6 7.96 3.05 -9.99
N VAL A 7 7.37 2.95 -11.19
CA VAL A 7 6.01 3.41 -11.46
C VAL A 7 5.07 2.41 -10.80
N TRP A 8 4.75 2.65 -9.53
CA TRP A 8 3.79 1.88 -8.77
C TRP A 8 2.37 2.36 -9.11
N ILE A 9 1.59 1.53 -9.80
CA ILE A 9 0.17 1.81 -10.06
C ILE A 9 -0.59 1.63 -8.74
N PRO A 10 -1.35 2.63 -8.26
CA PRO A 10 -2.14 2.50 -7.04
C PRO A 10 -3.15 1.36 -7.16
N LEU A 11 -3.19 0.47 -6.16
CA LEU A 11 -4.17 -0.63 -6.10
C LEU A 11 -5.56 -0.17 -5.62
N VAL A 12 -5.68 1.06 -5.09
CA VAL A 12 -6.90 1.67 -4.52
C VAL A 12 -6.89 3.18 -4.82
N ASP A 13 -8.09 3.78 -4.97
CA ASP A 13 -8.28 5.21 -5.26
C ASP A 13 -7.54 6.15 -4.28
N GLU A 14 -7.17 7.32 -4.81
CA GLU A 14 -6.48 8.43 -4.15
C GLU A 14 -7.45 9.21 -3.24
N PRO A 15 -7.76 8.64 -2.07
CA PRO A 15 -7.27 9.26 -0.84
C PRO A 15 -6.58 8.28 0.13
N ILE A 16 -6.94 6.99 0.12
CA ILE A 16 -6.44 6.02 1.12
C ILE A 16 -4.95 5.74 0.92
N GLY A 17 -4.50 5.62 -0.32
CA GLY A 17 -3.08 5.42 -0.63
C GLY A 17 -2.19 6.52 -0.05
N THR A 18 -2.63 7.78 -0.18
CA THR A 18 -1.93 8.96 0.35
C THR A 18 -1.89 8.96 1.88
N ILE A 19 -2.99 8.59 2.54
CA ILE A 19 -3.06 8.49 4.01
C ILE A 19 -2.04 7.46 4.52
N VAL A 20 -2.03 6.27 3.93
CA VAL A 20 -1.10 5.20 4.33
C VAL A 20 0.34 5.60 4.06
N ALA A 21 0.63 6.23 2.92
CA ALA A 21 1.96 6.71 2.58
C ALA A 21 2.46 7.78 3.57
N GLN A 22 1.60 8.74 3.94
CA GLN A 22 1.93 9.77 4.91
C GLN A 22 2.19 9.16 6.30
N ILE A 23 1.34 8.24 6.76
CA ILE A 23 1.51 7.54 8.03
C ILE A 23 2.83 6.75 8.03
N GLN A 24 3.17 6.06 6.94
CA GLN A 24 4.43 5.33 6.83
C GLN A 24 5.65 6.28 6.88
N ALA A 25 5.54 7.48 6.29
CA ALA A 25 6.60 8.49 6.33
C ALA A 25 6.77 9.09 7.75
N ASP A 26 5.66 9.31 8.46
CA ASP A 26 5.66 9.87 9.82
C ASP A 26 6.10 8.86 10.89
N HIS A 27 6.01 7.56 10.59
CA HIS A 27 6.27 6.45 11.52
C HIS A 27 7.34 5.50 10.96
N ALA A 28 8.61 5.85 11.17
CA ALA A 28 9.77 5.12 10.65
C ALA A 28 9.78 3.63 11.05
N GLU A 29 9.20 3.28 12.21
CA GLU A 29 9.07 1.89 12.67
C GLU A 29 8.26 1.01 11.70
N ILE A 30 7.28 1.59 10.98
CA ILE A 30 6.49 0.89 9.96
C ILE A 30 7.40 0.50 8.80
N GLY A 31 8.26 1.42 8.35
CA GLY A 31 9.20 1.18 7.26
C GLY A 31 10.16 0.02 7.55
N VAL A 32 10.59 -0.14 8.80
CA VAL A 32 11.45 -1.26 9.22
C VAL A 32 10.69 -2.60 9.17
N LEU A 33 9.40 -2.62 9.49
CA LEU A 33 8.60 -3.85 9.48
C LEU A 33 8.33 -4.38 8.06
N VAL A 34 8.33 -3.50 7.06
CA VAL A 34 7.96 -3.81 5.67
C VAL A 34 9.09 -3.53 4.67
N ASP A 35 10.32 -3.68 5.13
CA ASP A 35 11.55 -3.32 4.41
C ASP A 35 11.89 -4.22 3.19
N THR A 36 11.20 -5.35 3.04
CA THR A 36 11.33 -6.22 1.86
C THR A 36 10.23 -5.95 0.83
N PRO A 37 10.50 -6.13 -0.47
CA PRO A 37 9.50 -5.90 -1.52
C PRO A 37 8.19 -6.68 -1.33
N GLN A 38 8.27 -7.94 -0.86
CA GLN A 38 7.09 -8.79 -0.61
C GLN A 38 6.26 -8.26 0.54
N ARG A 39 6.91 -7.85 1.63
CA ARG A 39 6.23 -7.25 2.78
C ARG A 39 5.64 -5.91 2.41
N LEU A 40 6.36 -5.05 1.67
CA LEU A 40 5.84 -3.78 1.21
C LEU A 40 4.58 -3.94 0.35
N LEU A 41 4.59 -4.92 -0.57
CA LEU A 41 3.43 -5.20 -1.43
C LEU A 41 2.24 -5.73 -0.61
N ALA A 42 2.47 -6.70 0.27
CA ALA A 42 1.44 -7.23 1.16
C ALA A 42 0.87 -6.14 2.07
N PHE A 43 1.74 -5.35 2.68
CA PHE A 43 1.40 -4.22 3.53
C PHE A 43 0.51 -3.23 2.80
N ARG A 44 0.90 -2.73 1.63
CA ARG A 44 0.06 -1.79 0.86
C ARG A 44 -1.32 -2.37 0.56
N THR A 45 -1.36 -3.63 0.12
CA THR A 45 -2.62 -4.33 -0.21
C THR A 45 -3.55 -4.39 0.99
N PHE A 46 -3.07 -4.87 2.13
CA PHE A 46 -3.90 -5.03 3.32
C PHE A 46 -4.19 -3.71 4.02
N ALA A 47 -3.24 -2.77 4.04
CA ALA A 47 -3.42 -1.46 4.65
C ALA A 47 -4.51 -0.67 3.95
N TYR A 48 -4.58 -0.69 2.61
CA TYR A 48 -5.63 0.04 1.89
C TYR A 48 -7.02 -0.50 2.22
N ILE A 49 -7.18 -1.82 2.32
CA ILE A 49 -8.45 -2.45 2.68
C ILE A 49 -8.81 -2.11 4.13
N ARG A 50 -7.91 -2.37 5.08
CA ARG A 50 -8.20 -2.21 6.52
C ARG A 50 -8.39 -0.75 6.94
N VAL A 51 -7.63 0.18 6.35
CA VAL A 51 -7.88 1.61 6.55
C VAL A 51 -9.24 2.02 5.99
N GLY A 52 -9.63 1.52 4.81
CA GLY A 52 -10.97 1.76 4.26
C GLY A 52 -12.09 1.28 5.19
N LEU A 53 -11.92 0.12 5.84
CA LEU A 53 -12.86 -0.40 6.83
C LEU A 53 -12.96 0.49 8.08
N VAL A 54 -11.82 0.90 8.65
CA VAL A 54 -11.79 1.79 9.82
C VAL A 54 -12.42 3.14 9.50
N LEU A 55 -12.12 3.72 8.33
CA LEU A 55 -12.74 4.97 7.88
C LEU A 55 -14.26 4.81 7.70
N GLY A 56 -14.71 3.70 7.13
CA GLY A 56 -16.14 3.39 6.97
C GLY A 56 -16.87 3.19 8.30
N GLU A 57 -16.25 2.50 9.26
CA GLU A 57 -16.77 2.35 10.63
C GLU A 57 -16.87 3.71 11.31
N LEU A 58 -15.82 4.52 11.27
CA LEU A 58 -15.81 5.86 11.83
C LEU A 58 -16.89 6.76 11.21
N LEU A 59 -17.08 6.70 9.89
CA LEU A 59 -18.13 7.44 9.19
C LEU A 59 -19.54 6.98 9.60
N LEU A 60 -19.73 5.69 9.86
CA LEU A 60 -21.02 5.15 10.29
C LEU A 60 -21.34 5.49 11.75
N GLU A 61 -20.33 5.41 12.61
CA GLU A 61 -20.44 5.67 14.05
C GLU A 61 -20.60 7.15 14.38
N ASN A 62 -20.13 8.04 13.50
CA ASN A 62 -20.06 9.47 13.76
C ASN A 62 -20.80 10.24 12.66
N ASP A 63 -21.77 11.04 13.08
CA ASP A 63 -22.54 11.88 12.16
C ASP A 63 -21.67 13.05 11.69
N ILE A 64 -21.10 12.93 10.49
CA ILE A 64 -20.30 13.99 9.87
C ILE A 64 -21.23 14.89 9.08
N GLU A 65 -21.18 16.20 9.33
CA GLU A 65 -22.04 17.15 8.62
C GLU A 65 -21.89 17.02 7.09
N PRO A 66 -23.00 17.18 6.33
CA PRO A 66 -22.96 17.02 4.87
C PRO A 66 -21.95 17.96 4.22
N TYR A 67 -21.14 17.37 3.33
CA TYR A 67 -20.11 18.01 2.51
C TYR A 67 -20.46 19.44 2.03
N ASN A 68 -19.65 20.42 2.44
CA ASN A 68 -19.81 21.83 2.09
C ASN A 68 -19.04 22.26 0.82
N GLY A 69 -18.40 21.32 0.10
CA GLY A 69 -17.68 21.61 -1.15
C GLY A 69 -16.19 21.93 -1.01
N SER A 70 -15.63 22.01 0.20
CA SER A 70 -14.26 22.49 0.43
C SER A 70 -13.25 21.44 0.92
N GLU A 71 -13.70 20.39 1.62
CA GLU A 71 -12.87 19.34 2.22
C GLU A 71 -13.48 17.96 1.94
N THR A 72 -12.69 16.93 1.65
CA THR A 72 -13.25 15.58 1.48
C THR A 72 -13.81 15.08 2.82
N TRP A 73 -14.78 14.16 2.81
CA TRP A 73 -15.31 13.56 4.05
C TRP A 73 -14.21 12.89 4.89
N ILE A 74 -13.13 12.45 4.26
CA ILE A 74 -11.93 11.90 4.91
C ILE A 74 -11.15 13.00 5.63
N ASP A 75 -10.97 14.18 5.02
CA ASP A 75 -10.28 15.30 5.66
C ASP A 75 -11.04 15.76 6.92
N LEU A 76 -12.37 15.86 6.83
CA LEU A 76 -13.24 16.18 7.96
C LEU A 76 -13.11 15.15 9.09
N LEU A 77 -13.11 13.86 8.75
CA LEU A 77 -12.99 12.76 9.70
C LEU A 77 -11.59 12.75 10.36
N LEU A 78 -10.53 12.90 9.57
CA LEU A 78 -9.15 12.88 10.06
C LEU A 78 -8.70 14.18 10.73
N GLY A 79 -9.49 15.25 10.66
CA GLY A 79 -9.35 16.44 11.49
C GLY A 79 -9.51 16.13 13.00
N ASN A 80 -10.25 15.06 13.34
CA ASN A 80 -10.31 14.58 14.72
C ASN A 80 -9.04 13.77 15.08
N PRO A 81 -8.26 14.18 16.09
CA PRO A 81 -7.03 13.50 16.47
C PRO A 81 -7.24 12.06 16.97
N GLU A 82 -8.39 11.75 17.55
CA GLU A 82 -8.72 10.39 18.01
C GLU A 82 -8.95 9.44 16.82
N PHE A 83 -9.65 9.93 15.79
CA PHE A 83 -9.91 9.16 14.57
C PHE A 83 -8.61 8.95 13.79
N LYS A 84 -7.78 9.99 13.70
CA LYS A 84 -6.43 9.87 13.15
C LYS A 84 -5.59 8.84 13.92
N ALA A 85 -5.65 8.82 15.25
CA ALA A 85 -4.94 7.84 16.06
C ALA A 85 -5.42 6.40 15.81
N ARG A 86 -6.74 6.18 15.65
CA ARG A 86 -7.30 4.87 15.27
C ARG A 86 -6.75 4.39 13.92
N VAL A 87 -6.70 5.27 12.92
CA VAL A 87 -6.15 4.91 11.59
C VAL A 87 -4.65 4.61 11.68
N VAL A 88 -3.87 5.41 12.41
CA VAL A 88 -2.43 5.14 12.63
C VAL A 88 -2.21 3.78 13.32
N ALA A 89 -2.99 3.49 14.36
CA ALA A 89 -2.92 2.22 15.07
C ALA A 89 -3.22 1.04 14.13
N GLU A 90 -4.21 1.19 13.25
CA GLU A 90 -4.56 0.18 12.27
C GLU A 90 -3.44 -0.07 11.25
N VAL A 91 -2.84 0.98 10.69
CA VAL A 91 -1.71 0.85 9.75
C VAL A 91 -0.52 0.15 10.43
N ARG A 92 -0.20 0.50 11.68
CA ARG A 92 0.84 -0.20 12.45
C ARG A 92 0.50 -1.68 12.65
N ALA A 93 -0.73 -2.00 13.03
CA ALA A 93 -1.16 -3.38 13.23
C ALA A 93 -1.05 -4.22 11.95
N VAL A 94 -1.32 -3.63 10.78
CA VAL A 94 -1.09 -4.29 9.48
C VAL A 94 0.38 -4.55 9.24
N ALA A 95 1.24 -3.56 9.47
CA ALA A 95 2.68 -3.70 9.29
C ALA A 95 3.27 -4.82 10.17
N GLU A 96 2.87 -4.85 11.44
CA GLU A 96 3.28 -5.90 12.38
C GLU A 96 2.78 -7.29 11.95
N GLN A 97 1.54 -7.39 11.47
CA GLN A 97 0.99 -8.64 10.98
C GLN A 97 1.75 -9.14 9.74
N VAL A 98 2.01 -8.26 8.78
CA VAL A 98 2.77 -8.59 7.57
C VAL A 98 4.20 -9.01 7.91
N ALA A 99 4.85 -8.34 8.86
CA ALA A 99 6.19 -8.71 9.32
C ALA A 99 6.23 -10.12 9.95
N ARG A 100 5.14 -10.56 10.61
CA ARG A 100 5.01 -11.91 11.16
C ARG A 100 4.70 -12.96 10.08
N ASP A 101 3.76 -12.65 9.19
CA ASP A 101 3.14 -13.65 8.32
C ASP A 101 3.85 -13.80 6.96
N VAL A 102 4.55 -12.77 6.50
CA VAL A 102 5.27 -12.77 5.21
C VAL A 102 6.75 -13.04 5.45
N ALA A 103 7.18 -14.24 5.02
CA ALA A 103 8.58 -14.66 5.07
C ALA A 103 9.46 -13.81 4.14
N ASN A 104 10.71 -13.58 4.54
CA ASN A 104 11.68 -12.79 3.78
C ASN A 104 12.25 -13.52 2.54
N ASP A 105 12.06 -14.83 2.45
CA ASP A 105 12.92 -15.69 1.63
C ASP A 105 12.24 -16.19 0.34
N ALA A 106 11.03 -15.72 0.04
CA ALA A 106 10.36 -16.07 -1.21
C ALA A 106 11.14 -15.48 -2.39
N PRO A 107 11.63 -16.30 -3.36
CA PRO A 107 12.42 -15.79 -4.47
C PRO A 107 11.66 -14.72 -5.25
N LEU A 108 12.26 -13.53 -5.36
CA LEU A 108 11.71 -12.39 -6.09
C LEU A 108 11.95 -12.56 -7.58
N GLY A 109 10.86 -12.52 -8.35
CA GLY A 109 10.89 -12.49 -9.81
C GLY A 109 10.64 -13.84 -10.47
N PRO A 110 10.64 -13.87 -11.82
CA PRO A 110 10.41 -15.08 -12.59
C PRO A 110 11.43 -16.16 -12.24
N ASP A 111 10.92 -17.38 -12.05
CA ASP A 111 11.75 -18.57 -11.89
C ASP A 111 12.60 -18.83 -13.14
N GLU A 112 13.57 -19.74 -13.03
CA GLU A 112 14.49 -20.03 -14.14
C GLU A 112 13.73 -20.47 -15.40
N SER A 113 12.66 -21.24 -15.23
CA SER A 113 11.82 -21.67 -16.34
C SER A 113 11.11 -20.50 -17.04
N ALA A 114 10.63 -19.52 -16.28
CA ALA A 114 10.04 -18.30 -16.82
C ALA A 114 11.08 -17.43 -17.53
N ARG A 115 12.32 -17.38 -17.03
CA ARG A 115 13.44 -16.71 -17.71
C ARG A 115 13.78 -17.39 -19.04
N GLU A 116 13.85 -18.72 -19.07
CA GLU A 116 14.07 -19.48 -20.30
C GLU A 116 12.98 -19.21 -21.34
N ARG A 117 11.70 -19.23 -20.94
CA ARG A 117 10.58 -18.89 -21.84
C ARG A 117 10.68 -17.47 -22.39
N PHE A 118 11.07 -16.50 -21.56
CA PHE A 118 11.25 -15.13 -21.99
C PHE A 118 12.41 -14.98 -22.99
N LEU A 119 13.53 -15.66 -22.74
CA LEU A 119 14.69 -15.66 -23.65
C LEU A 119 14.36 -16.29 -25.01
N GLU A 120 13.63 -17.40 -25.03
CA GLU A 120 13.13 -17.99 -26.28
C GLU A 120 12.23 -17.01 -27.05
N PHE A 121 11.28 -16.39 -26.36
CA PHE A 121 10.40 -15.39 -26.96
C PHE A 121 11.20 -14.24 -27.58
N ALA A 122 12.18 -13.69 -26.85
CA ALA A 122 13.00 -12.59 -27.30
C ALA A 122 13.87 -12.96 -28.53
N ARG A 123 14.38 -14.21 -28.59
CA ARG A 123 15.10 -14.71 -29.78
C ARG A 123 14.20 -14.75 -31.01
N ARG A 124 12.99 -15.33 -30.89
CA ARG A 124 12.02 -15.41 -31.99
C ARG A 124 11.61 -14.04 -32.52
N GLN A 125 11.45 -13.05 -31.64
CA GLN A 125 11.12 -11.67 -32.04
C GLN A 125 12.26 -10.97 -32.80
N ARG A 126 13.53 -11.25 -32.45
CA ARG A 126 14.69 -10.70 -33.18
C ARG A 126 14.90 -11.33 -34.56
N GLU A 127 14.47 -12.58 -34.77
CA GLU A 127 14.55 -13.26 -36.07
C GLU A 127 13.46 -12.83 -37.06
N GLN A 128 12.44 -12.11 -36.59
CA GLN A 128 11.32 -11.59 -37.40
C GLN A 128 11.50 -10.13 -37.86
N ILE A 129 12.61 -9.49 -37.49
CA ILE A 129 13.00 -8.12 -37.87
C ILE A 129 14.22 -8.20 -38.79
#